data_AF-A0A7K0S5H1-F1
#
_entry.id   AF-A0A7K0S5H1-F1
#
_cell.length_a   1.000
_cell.length_b   1.000
_cell.length_c   1.000
_cell.angle_alpha   90.00
_cell.angle_beta   90.00
_cell.angle_gamma   90.00
#
_symmetry.space_group_name_H-M   'P 1'
#
loop_
_entity.id
_entity.type
_entity.pdbx_description
1 polymer ?
#
loop_
_entity_poly.entity_id
_entity_poly.type
_entity_poly.pdbx_seq_one_letter_code
_entity_poly.pdbx_strand_id
1 'polypeptide(L)'
;PFTATRYHSLAVEKNTVPEVLEVTGATESGIVMSLRHKSLPIEGVQFHPESVLTEYGHQMLANWLVQCGDKDAPSRAVGLSPVVGRKG
;
A
#
# COMPACT_ATOMS: atom_id res chain seq x y z
N PRO A 1 -2.54 -9.85 8.11
CA PRO A 1 -3.05 -9.51 6.76
C PRO A 1 -4.14 -8.43 6.90
N PHE A 2 -4.42 -7.65 5.86
CA PHE A 2 -5.50 -6.65 5.83
C PHE A 2 -6.23 -6.72 4.49
N THR A 3 -7.43 -6.16 4.44
CA THR A 3 -8.29 -6.07 3.26
C THR A 3 -7.84 -4.90 2.39
N ALA A 4 -7.50 -5.19 1.14
CA ALA A 4 -7.06 -4.20 0.18
C ALA A 4 -7.85 -4.34 -1.12
N THR A 5 -8.18 -3.21 -1.75
CA THR A 5 -8.83 -3.20 -3.05
C THR A 5 -7.81 -3.26 -4.17
N ARG A 6 -8.04 -4.16 -5.13
CA ARG A 6 -7.25 -4.26 -6.37
C ARG A 6 -8.20 -4.34 -7.55
N TYR A 7 -7.92 -3.61 -8.63
CA TYR A 7 -8.68 -3.68 -9.89
C TYR A 7 -7.77 -3.85 -11.13
N HIS A 8 -6.64 -4.55 -10.94
CA HIS A 8 -5.73 -4.95 -12.01
C HIS A 8 -5.83 -6.45 -12.29
N SER A 9 -5.77 -6.81 -13.57
CA SER A 9 -5.81 -8.20 -14.06
C SER A 9 -4.43 -8.87 -14.07
N LEU A 10 -3.36 -8.07 -14.19
CA LEU A 10 -1.98 -8.55 -14.20
C LEU A 10 -1.38 -8.50 -12.78
N ALA A 11 -0.44 -9.39 -12.51
CA ALA A 11 0.33 -9.43 -11.28
C ALA A 11 1.78 -9.80 -11.57
N VAL A 12 2.69 -9.39 -10.69
CA VAL A 12 4.10 -9.75 -10.76
C VAL A 12 4.27 -11.25 -10.53
N GLU A 13 5.01 -11.91 -11.42
CA GLU A 13 5.42 -13.29 -11.23
C GLU A 13 6.54 -13.36 -10.18
N LYS A 14 6.28 -14.03 -9.05
CA LYS A 14 7.19 -14.02 -7.88
C LYS A 14 8.64 -14.41 -8.21
N ASN A 15 8.83 -15.37 -9.11
CA ASN A 15 10.15 -15.88 -9.46
C ASN A 15 10.94 -14.98 -10.43
N THR A 16 10.31 -13.92 -10.95
CA THR A 16 10.96 -12.94 -11.84
C THR A 16 11.34 -11.65 -11.11
N VAL A 17 11.06 -11.56 -9.80
CA VAL A 17 11.46 -10.41 -8.97
C VAL A 17 12.98 -10.35 -8.89
N PRO A 18 13.62 -9.25 -9.33
CA PRO A 18 15.08 -9.15 -9.31
C PRO A 18 15.61 -9.00 -7.88
N GLU A 19 16.85 -9.44 -7.64
CA GLU A 19 17.46 -9.45 -6.31
C GLU A 19 17.57 -8.07 -5.63
N VAL A 20 17.49 -6.97 -6.39
CA VAL A 20 17.50 -5.61 -5.82
C VAL A 20 16.17 -5.25 -5.12
N LEU A 21 15.11 -6.03 -5.37
CA LEU A 21 13.81 -5.88 -4.73
C LEU A 21 13.55 -7.02 -3.73
N GLU A 22 12.71 -6.73 -2.74
CA GLU A 22 12.20 -7.68 -1.76
C GLU A 22 10.67 -7.65 -1.79
N VAL A 23 10.03 -8.82 -1.79
CA VAL A 23 8.57 -8.96 -1.63
C VAL A 23 8.22 -8.70 -0.17
N THR A 24 7.44 -7.65 0.08
CA THR A 24 7.03 -7.24 1.42
C THR A 24 5.60 -7.63 1.76
N GLY A 25 4.83 -8.08 0.77
CA GLY A 25 3.43 -8.45 0.95
C GLY A 25 2.93 -9.34 -0.18
N ALA A 26 2.08 -10.30 0.19
CA ALA A 26 1.44 -11.23 -0.74
C ALA A 26 0.05 -11.63 -0.23
N THR A 27 -0.80 -12.12 -1.14
CA THR A 27 -2.05 -12.79 -0.78
C THR A 27 -1.78 -14.18 -0.20
N GLU A 28 -2.80 -14.81 0.40
CA GLU A 28 -2.73 -16.21 0.85
C GLU A 28 -2.40 -17.18 -0.29
N SER A 29 -2.88 -16.88 -1.51
CA SER A 29 -2.56 -17.62 -2.73
C SER A 29 -1.18 -17.30 -3.32
N GLY A 30 -0.38 -16.45 -2.67
CA GLY A 30 0.98 -16.12 -3.07
C GLY A 30 1.13 -15.04 -4.14
N ILE A 31 0.06 -14.33 -4.50
CA ILE A 31 0.14 -13.20 -5.44
C ILE A 31 0.90 -12.06 -4.77
N VAL A 32 1.95 -11.55 -5.42
CA VAL A 32 2.74 -10.42 -4.93
C VAL A 32 1.87 -9.17 -4.86
N MET A 33 1.79 -8.56 -3.67
CA MET A 33 0.99 -7.36 -3.42
C MET A 33 1.81 -6.14 -3.08
N SER A 34 3.05 -6.29 -2.61
CA SER A 34 3.97 -5.18 -2.41
C SER A 34 5.42 -5.59 -2.50
N LEU A 35 6.25 -4.63 -2.92
CA LEU A 35 7.69 -4.76 -3.15
C LEU A 35 8.40 -3.55 -2.58
N ARG A 36 9.64 -3.74 -2.10
CA ARG A 36 10.54 -2.65 -1.73
C ARG A 36 11.91 -2.80 -2.37
N HIS A 37 12.55 -1.69 -2.70
CA HIS A 37 13.98 -1.73 -3.02
C HIS A 37 14.78 -1.97 -1.75
N LYS A 38 15.79 -2.85 -1.81
CA LYS A 38 16.57 -3.23 -0.62
C LYS A 38 17.38 -2.09 -0.01
N SER A 39 17.74 -1.08 -0.80
CA SER A 39 18.61 0.03 -0.37
C SER A 39 18.09 1.44 -0.68
N LEU A 40 17.08 1.58 -1.53
CA LEU A 40 16.56 2.90 -1.95
C LEU A 40 15.19 3.10 -1.30
N PRO A 41 14.76 4.35 -1.04
CA PRO A 41 13.45 4.64 -0.46
C PRO A 41 12.34 4.51 -1.52
N ILE A 42 12.26 3.33 -2.14
CA ILE A 42 11.31 3.00 -3.22
C ILE A 42 10.47 1.83 -2.76
N GLU A 43 9.16 2.05 -2.73
CA GLU A 43 8.13 1.09 -2.35
C GLU A 43 7.10 1.04 -3.47
N GLY A 44 6.57 -0.15 -3.76
CA GLY A 44 5.50 -0.36 -4.73
C GLY A 44 4.41 -1.24 -4.14
N VAL A 45 3.15 -0.89 -4.38
CA VAL A 45 1.99 -1.69 -3.99
C VAL A 45 1.14 -2.00 -5.23
N GLN A 46 0.60 -3.21 -5.28
CA GLN A 46 -0.26 -3.68 -6.37
C GLN A 46 -1.75 -3.34 -6.14
N PHE A 47 -2.11 -3.08 -4.89
CA PHE A 47 -3.45 -2.63 -4.48
C PHE A 47 -3.54 -1.10 -4.48
N HIS A 48 -4.75 -0.62 -4.23
CA HIS A 48 -5.11 0.80 -4.23
C HIS A 48 -5.22 1.33 -2.79
N PRO A 49 -4.16 1.94 -2.22
CA PRO A 49 -4.22 2.52 -0.87
C PRO A 49 -5.20 3.70 -0.79
N GLU A 50 -5.56 4.32 -1.91
CA GLU A 50 -6.55 5.39 -1.97
C GLU A 50 -8.00 4.89 -1.93
N SER A 51 -8.21 3.60 -2.19
CA SER A 51 -9.56 3.05 -2.32
C SER A 51 -10.33 3.05 -1.01
N VAL A 52 -11.64 3.27 -1.12
CA VAL A 52 -12.57 3.35 0.01
C VAL A 52 -12.67 2.07 0.82
N LEU A 53 -12.40 0.93 0.19
CA LEU A 53 -12.47 -0.39 0.81
C LEU A 53 -11.10 -0.93 1.26
N THR A 54 -10.01 -0.16 1.05
CA THR A 54 -8.69 -0.56 1.53
C THR A 54 -8.49 -0.14 2.99
N GLU A 55 -8.29 -1.12 3.86
CA GLU A 55 -7.96 -0.88 5.26
C GLU A 55 -6.61 -0.15 5.38
N TYR A 56 -6.55 0.83 6.28
CA TYR A 56 -5.35 1.60 6.59
C TYR A 56 -4.74 2.41 5.43
N GLY A 57 -5.45 2.59 4.32
CA GLY A 57 -4.95 3.27 3.13
C GLY A 57 -4.35 4.67 3.40
N HIS A 58 -5.08 5.50 4.16
CA HIS A 58 -4.60 6.83 4.57
C HIS A 58 -3.36 6.77 5.47
N GLN A 59 -3.29 5.79 6.38
CA GLN A 59 -2.12 5.58 7.24
C GLN A 59 -0.90 5.17 6.41
N MET A 60 -1.07 4.32 5.39
CA MET A 60 0.02 3.92 4.49
C MET A 60 0.57 5.13 3.73
N LEU A 61 -0.30 5.95 3.15
CA LEU A 61 0.09 7.18 2.46
C LEU A 61 0.78 8.16 3.42
N ALA A 62 0.30 8.29 4.64
CA ALA A 62 0.93 9.14 5.65
C ALA A 62 2.33 8.65 6.03
N ASN A 63 2.53 7.34 6.20
CA ASN A 63 3.84 6.75 6.45
C ASN A 63 4.81 7.03 5.29
N TRP A 64 4.32 6.98 4.05
CA TRP A 64 5.12 7.34 2.86
C TRP A 64 5.48 8.84 2.85
N LEU A 65 4.52 9.72 3.16
CA LEU A 65 4.76 11.16 3.23
C LEU A 65 5.82 11.56 4.28
N VAL A 66 5.94 10.81 5.38
CA VAL A 66 7.04 11.00 6.34
C VAL A 66 8.41 10.82 5.66
N GLN A 67 8.55 9.85 4.75
CA GLN A 67 9.79 9.66 3.97
C GLN A 67 10.03 10.81 2.98
N CYS A 68 8.97 11.49 2.54
CA CYS A 68 9.04 12.69 1.72
C CYS A 68 9.31 13.98 2.52
N GLY A 69 9.41 13.89 3.86
CA GLY A 69 9.74 15.02 4.75
C GLY A 69 8.56 15.58 5.55
N ASP A 70 7.34 15.07 5.36
CA ASP A 70 6.15 15.51 6.08
C ASP A 70 5.94 14.68 7.34
N LYS A 71 6.67 15.05 8.40
CA LYS A 71 6.67 14.31 9.69
C LYS A 71 5.31 14.32 10.39
N ASP A 72 4.44 15.26 10.07
CA ASP A 72 3.13 15.44 10.71
C ASP A 72 2.01 14.69 9.99
N ALA A 73 2.29 14.08 8.83
CA ALA A 73 1.29 13.35 8.05
C ALA A 73 0.56 12.25 8.84
N PRO A 74 1.20 11.44 9.70
CA PRO A 74 0.50 10.41 10.49
C PRO A 74 -0.54 11.01 11.42
N SER A 75 -0.22 12.12 12.09
CA SER A 75 -1.14 12.83 12.98
C SER A 75 -2.39 13.31 12.25
N ARG A 76 -2.23 13.76 10.99
CA ARG A 76 -3.35 14.18 10.14
C ARG A 76 -4.16 13.00 9.58
N ALA A 77 -3.57 11.82 9.48
CA ALA A 77 -4.25 10.61 9.03
C ALA A 77 -5.13 9.97 10.11
N VAL A 78 -4.89 10.27 11.39
CA VAL A 78 -5.71 9.79 12.50
C VAL A 78 -7.18 10.19 12.27
N GLY A 79 -8.06 9.20 12.27
CA GLY A 79 -9.49 9.40 12.09
C GLY A 79 -9.93 9.66 10.65
N LEU A 80 -9.00 9.77 9.68
CA LEU A 80 -9.38 9.79 8.27
C LEU A 80 -9.99 8.43 7.90
N SER A 81 -11.25 8.49 7.52
CA SER A 81 -11.95 7.38 6.89
C SER A 81 -12.15 7.74 5.43
N PRO A 82 -12.03 6.78 4.52
CA PRO A 82 -12.42 7.03 3.15
C PRO A 82 -13.86 7.53 3.07
N VAL A 83 -14.17 8.40 2.09
CA VAL A 83 -15.50 8.98 1.94
C VAL A 83 -16.47 7.89 1.46
N VAL A 84 -16.94 7.05 2.38
CA VAL A 84 -18.14 6.25 2.21
C VAL A 84 -19.28 7.24 2.42
N GLY A 85 -20.08 7.50 1.39
CA GLY A 85 -21.14 8.51 1.42
C GLY A 85 -21.90 8.45 2.73
N ARG A 86 -21.96 9.59 3.45
CA ARG A 86 -22.84 9.74 4.60
C ARG A 86 -24.22 9.26 4.14
N LYS A 87 -24.72 8.16 4.70
CA LYS A 87 -26.15 7.86 4.59
C LYS A 87 -26.86 9.07 5.20
N GLY A 88 -27.57 9.81 4.35
CA GLY A 88 -28.54 10.80 4.80
C GLY A 88 -29.66 10.15 5.59
#